data_AF-A0A2H5PIQ8-F1
#
_entry.id   AF-A0A2H5PIQ8-F1
#
_cell.length_a   1.000
_cell.length_b   1.000
_cell.length_c   1.000
_cell.angle_alpha   90.00
_cell.angle_beta   90.00
_cell.angle_gamma   90.00
#
_symmetry.space_group_name_H-M   'P 1'
#
loop_
_entity.id
_entity.type
_entity.pdbx_description
1 polymer ?
#
loop_
_entity_poly.entity_id
_entity_poly.type
_entity_poly.pdbx_seq_one_letter_code
_entity_poly.pdbx_strand_id
1 'polypeptide(L)'
;MKTPLPTTLFFLILTLATNYLLVLGTTSFPEPLFDVHGNTVQPNCQYYLVSAIPGAGGGIKLALSPYENSTIVRESTDLNLIFPVLLSGREYCNKQSLWKVDNYNASSGIWFVTTGAFVGYPGAETLLNWFKLEKFGTFPGAYKIVHCPSICQSCVKLFNSVSISYKDGI
;
A
#
# COMPACT_ATOMS: atom_id res chain seq x y z
N MET A 1 -30.01 46.49 39.37
CA MET A 1 -30.11 46.34 37.90
C MET A 1 -29.10 45.29 37.48
N LYS A 2 -29.55 44.15 36.96
CA LYS A 2 -28.67 43.03 36.54
C LYS A 2 -28.21 43.29 35.11
N THR A 3 -26.90 43.34 34.89
CA THR A 3 -26.30 43.47 33.56
C THR A 3 -26.45 42.16 32.79
N PRO A 4 -26.95 42.16 31.53
CA PRO A 4 -26.96 40.96 30.72
C PRO A 4 -25.54 40.64 30.25
N LEU A 5 -25.08 39.43 30.58
CA LEU A 5 -23.81 38.87 30.09
C LEU A 5 -23.85 38.78 28.55
N PRO A 6 -22.78 39.14 27.81
CA PRO A 6 -22.80 39.22 26.36
C PRO A 6 -22.77 37.81 25.75
N THR A 7 -23.94 37.26 25.50
CA THR A 7 -24.14 35.94 24.85
C THR A 7 -23.47 35.86 23.47
N THR A 8 -23.33 36.98 22.77
CA THR A 8 -22.69 37.07 21.45
C THR A 8 -21.20 36.73 21.48
N LEU A 9 -20.48 37.09 22.55
CA LEU A 9 -19.05 36.79 22.68
C LEU A 9 -18.80 35.29 22.85
N PHE A 10 -19.71 34.60 23.54
CA PHE A 10 -19.64 33.15 23.78
C PHE A 10 -19.85 32.35 22.49
N PHE A 11 -20.80 32.75 21.64
CA PHE A 11 -21.01 32.13 20.33
C PHE A 11 -19.81 32.33 19.40
N LEU A 12 -19.16 33.49 19.42
CA LEU A 12 -17.98 33.77 18.60
C LEU A 12 -16.77 32.91 19.01
N ILE A 13 -16.58 32.71 20.31
CA ILE A 13 -15.50 31.85 20.83
C ILE A 13 -15.73 30.39 20.45
N LEU A 14 -16.98 29.90 20.48
CA LEU A 14 -17.31 28.52 20.11
C LEU A 14 -17.09 28.24 18.60
N THR A 15 -17.40 29.22 17.74
CA THR A 15 -17.19 29.09 16.28
C THR A 15 -15.71 29.19 15.90
N LEU A 16 -14.93 30.05 16.57
CA LEU A 16 -13.47 30.08 16.40
C LEU A 16 -12.79 28.81 16.93
N ALA A 17 -13.25 28.26 18.06
CA ALA A 17 -12.68 27.02 18.62
C ALA A 17 -12.99 25.78 17.77
N THR A 18 -14.18 25.69 17.19
CA THR A 18 -14.54 24.58 16.27
C THR A 18 -13.76 24.66 14.95
N ASN A 19 -13.53 25.87 14.43
CA ASN A 19 -12.66 26.08 13.25
C ASN A 19 -11.19 25.81 13.57
N TYR A 20 -10.70 26.15 14.77
CA TYR A 20 -9.33 25.80 15.19
C TYR A 20 -9.16 24.29 15.43
N LEU A 21 -10.17 23.61 15.99
CA LEU A 21 -10.14 22.14 16.17
C LEU A 21 -10.12 21.39 14.82
N LEU A 22 -10.77 21.94 13.79
CA LEU A 22 -10.74 21.41 12.42
C LEU A 22 -9.38 21.61 11.72
N VAL A 23 -8.53 22.53 12.23
CA VAL A 23 -7.19 22.84 11.68
C VAL A 23 -6.08 22.07 12.38
N LEU A 24 -6.37 21.33 13.46
CA LEU A 24 -5.49 20.25 13.93
C LEU A 24 -5.68 19.05 12.99
N GLY A 25 -5.12 19.16 11.79
CA GLY A 25 -4.91 18.01 10.91
C GLY A 25 -4.21 16.93 11.72
N THR A 26 -4.90 15.83 11.97
CA THR A 26 -4.25 14.63 12.49
C THR A 26 -3.21 14.24 11.46
N THR A 27 -1.92 14.42 11.76
CA THR A 27 -0.87 13.64 11.11
C THR A 27 -1.03 12.21 11.61
N SER A 28 -2.13 11.54 11.23
CA SER A 28 -2.33 10.14 11.57
C SER A 28 -1.32 9.37 10.75
N PHE A 29 -0.24 8.93 11.42
CA PHE A 29 0.70 8.00 10.82
C PHE A 29 -0.09 6.81 10.26
N PRO A 30 0.31 6.28 9.09
CA PRO A 30 -0.40 5.15 8.51
C PRO A 30 -0.41 3.99 9.51
N GLU A 31 -1.55 3.33 9.62
CA GLU A 31 -1.73 2.25 10.59
C GLU A 31 -0.82 1.05 10.27
N PRO A 32 -0.39 0.28 11.28
CA PRO A 32 0.33 -0.97 11.04
C PRO A 32 -0.51 -1.97 10.24
N LEU A 33 0.15 -2.74 9.37
CA LEU A 33 -0.46 -3.94 8.81
C LEU A 33 -0.48 -5.04 9.88
N PHE A 34 -1.55 -5.82 9.91
CA PHE A 34 -1.71 -6.97 10.79
C PHE A 34 -1.81 -8.25 9.97
N ASP A 35 -1.17 -9.32 10.45
CA ASP A 35 -1.33 -10.65 9.88
C ASP A 35 -2.63 -11.32 10.37
N VAL A 36 -2.89 -12.54 9.88
CA VAL A 36 -4.08 -13.33 10.25
C VAL A 36 -4.14 -13.72 11.73
N HIS A 37 -3.03 -13.58 12.46
CA HIS A 37 -2.94 -13.83 13.89
C HIS A 37 -3.04 -12.53 14.71
N GLY A 38 -3.21 -11.38 14.07
CA GLY A 38 -3.27 -10.07 14.72
C GLY A 38 -1.90 -9.51 15.13
N ASN A 39 -0.79 -10.08 14.67
CA ASN A 39 0.54 -9.52 14.91
C ASN A 39 0.88 -8.48 13.85
N THR A 40 1.73 -7.51 14.18
CA THR A 40 2.20 -6.54 13.19
C THR A 40 3.08 -7.22 12.14
N VAL A 41 2.85 -6.91 10.87
CA VAL A 41 3.68 -7.37 9.77
C VAL A 41 5.08 -6.77 9.88
N GLN A 42 6.09 -7.61 9.82
CA GLN A 42 7.50 -7.25 9.91
C GLN A 42 8.11 -7.07 8.51
N PRO A 43 8.99 -6.09 8.33
CA PRO A 43 9.69 -5.89 7.06
C PRO A 43 10.58 -7.08 6.73
N ASN A 44 10.76 -7.39 5.44
CA ASN A 44 11.70 -8.38 4.92
C ASN A 44 11.48 -9.83 5.40
N CYS A 45 10.44 -10.10 6.17
CA CYS A 45 9.97 -11.44 6.48
C CYS A 45 9.09 -12.00 5.35
N GLN A 46 8.98 -13.32 5.27
CA GLN A 46 8.16 -13.98 4.26
C GLN A 46 6.73 -14.14 4.74
N TYR A 47 5.77 -13.69 3.94
CA TYR A 47 4.33 -13.82 4.16
C TYR A 47 3.65 -14.49 2.98
N TYR A 48 2.57 -15.22 3.24
CA TYR A 48 1.64 -15.66 2.21
C TYR A 48 0.52 -14.64 2.10
N LEU A 49 0.36 -14.03 0.93
CA LEU A 49 -0.81 -13.23 0.60
C LEU A 49 -1.84 -14.17 -0.01
N VAL A 50 -2.93 -14.37 0.72
CA VAL A 50 -4.03 -15.28 0.33
C VAL A 50 -5.27 -14.45 0.05
N SER A 51 -6.08 -14.88 -0.91
CA SER A 51 -7.39 -14.24 -1.15
C SER A 51 -8.22 -14.23 0.12
N ALA A 52 -8.65 -13.05 0.54
CA ALA A 52 -9.62 -12.89 1.64
C ALA A 52 -11.02 -13.39 1.26
N ILE A 53 -11.31 -13.56 -0.03
CA ILE A 53 -12.56 -14.11 -0.53
C ILE A 53 -12.43 -15.65 -0.56
N PRO A 54 -13.24 -16.39 0.22
CA PRO A 54 -13.21 -17.84 0.24
C PRO A 54 -13.50 -18.44 -1.14
N GLY A 55 -12.75 -19.47 -1.55
CA GLY A 55 -12.96 -20.18 -2.81
C GLY A 55 -12.46 -19.44 -4.07
N ALA A 56 -11.97 -18.20 -3.96
CA ALA A 56 -11.50 -17.42 -5.10
C ALA A 56 -10.05 -17.73 -5.55
N GLY A 57 -9.35 -18.68 -4.91
CA GLY A 57 -8.04 -19.14 -5.39
C GLY A 57 -6.99 -19.40 -4.29
N GLY A 58 -5.72 -19.37 -4.69
CA GLY A 58 -4.55 -19.71 -3.86
C GLY A 58 -3.88 -18.54 -3.15
N GLY A 59 -2.59 -18.69 -2.83
CA GLY A 59 -1.78 -17.68 -2.17
C GLY A 59 -0.42 -17.51 -2.81
N ILE A 60 0.14 -16.31 -2.68
CA ILE A 60 1.46 -15.97 -3.19
C ILE A 60 2.42 -15.66 -2.05
N LYS A 61 3.61 -16.25 -2.08
CA LYS A 61 4.64 -16.01 -1.07
C LYS A 61 5.48 -14.80 -1.45
N LEU A 62 5.53 -13.78 -0.60
CA LEU A 62 6.28 -12.54 -0.82
C LEU A 62 6.99 -12.08 0.44
N ALA A 63 8.05 -11.31 0.28
CA ALA A 63 8.63 -10.46 1.32
C ALA A 63 8.28 -9.00 1.03
N LEU A 64 7.96 -8.25 2.09
CA LEU A 64 7.56 -6.84 2.01
C LEU A 64 8.71 -5.96 2.49
N SER A 65 9.29 -5.16 1.60
CA SER A 65 10.39 -4.25 1.93
C SER A 65 9.90 -2.80 1.83
N PRO A 66 9.61 -2.13 2.96
CA PRO A 66 9.21 -0.72 2.95
C PRO A 66 10.33 0.19 2.43
N TYR A 67 9.94 1.29 1.78
CA TYR A 67 10.85 2.36 1.38
C TYR A 67 11.59 2.94 2.59
N GLU A 68 10.84 3.24 3.65
CA GLU A 68 11.39 3.74 4.90
C GLU A 68 11.91 2.57 5.74
N ASN A 69 13.07 2.76 6.38
CA ASN A 69 13.60 1.79 7.32
C ASN A 69 12.76 1.83 8.61
N SER A 70 11.80 0.91 8.72
CA SER A 70 10.87 0.79 9.84
C SER A 70 10.90 -0.64 10.36
N THR A 71 10.64 -0.83 11.66
CA THR A 71 10.55 -2.16 12.29
C THR A 71 9.21 -2.85 12.01
N ILE A 72 8.22 -2.11 11.51
CA ILE A 72 6.90 -2.60 11.15
C ILE A 72 6.48 -2.09 9.77
N VAL A 73 5.74 -2.90 9.03
CA VAL A 73 5.13 -2.48 7.77
C VAL A 73 3.81 -1.79 8.05
N ARG A 74 3.62 -0.60 7.47
CA ARG A 74 2.41 0.20 7.62
C ARG A 74 1.63 0.25 6.32
N GLU A 75 0.33 0.47 6.45
CA GLU A 75 -0.57 0.74 5.33
C GLU A 75 -0.09 1.95 4.52
N SER A 76 -0.50 2.01 3.25
CA SER A 76 -0.24 3.15 2.37
C SER A 76 1.23 3.60 2.26
N THR A 77 2.16 2.74 2.70
CA THR A 77 3.61 2.97 2.64
C THR A 77 4.14 2.35 1.35
N ASP A 78 5.02 3.05 0.65
CA ASP A 78 5.66 2.51 -0.55
C ASP A 78 6.50 1.27 -0.20
N LEU A 79 6.22 0.17 -0.91
CA LEU A 79 6.75 -1.16 -0.66
C LEU A 79 7.30 -1.75 -1.94
N ASN A 80 8.46 -2.38 -1.83
CA ASN A 80 8.93 -3.38 -2.77
C ASN A 80 8.36 -4.75 -2.36
N LEU A 81 7.70 -5.43 -3.30
CA LEU A 81 7.14 -6.78 -3.12
C LEU A 81 8.05 -7.80 -3.79
N ILE A 82 8.68 -8.66 -3.00
CA ILE A 82 9.81 -9.49 -3.44
C ILE A 82 9.43 -10.97 -3.35
N PHE A 83 9.54 -11.71 -4.44
CA PHE A 83 9.45 -13.17 -4.36
C PHE A 83 10.66 -13.73 -3.59
N PRO A 84 10.44 -14.57 -2.56
CA PRO A 84 11.55 -15.23 -1.89
C PRO A 84 12.18 -16.22 -2.87
N VAL A 85 13.47 -16.07 -3.13
CA VAL A 85 14.24 -17.01 -3.95
C VAL A 85 14.35 -18.32 -3.17
N LEU A 86 13.60 -19.34 -3.58
CA LEU A 86 13.81 -20.70 -3.09
C LEU A 86 14.98 -21.30 -3.86
N LEU A 87 16.09 -21.56 -3.15
CA LEU A 87 17.31 -22.21 -3.65
C LEU A 87 17.08 -23.69 -3.99
N SER A 88 15.95 -24.06 -4.60
CA SER A 88 15.61 -25.46 -4.84
C SER A 88 14.68 -25.61 -6.03
N GLY A 89 15.27 -25.88 -7.20
CA GLY A 89 14.65 -26.72 -8.22
C GLY A 89 13.54 -26.09 -9.07
N ARG A 90 13.92 -25.19 -9.99
CA ARG A 90 13.58 -25.26 -11.42
C ARG A 90 14.17 -24.04 -12.13
N GLU A 91 14.84 -24.33 -13.25
CA GLU A 91 15.30 -23.44 -14.32
C GLU A 91 15.42 -21.94 -13.98
N TYR A 92 16.67 -21.53 -13.75
CA TYR A 92 17.07 -20.14 -13.52
C TYR A 92 16.56 -19.21 -14.63
N CYS A 93 15.40 -18.59 -14.42
CA CYS A 93 15.27 -17.22 -14.87
C CYS A 93 16.27 -16.42 -14.01
N ASN A 94 17.41 -15.99 -14.56
CA ASN A 94 18.32 -15.00 -13.96
C ASN A 94 17.64 -13.62 -13.81
N LYS A 95 16.36 -13.61 -13.44
CA LYS A 95 15.51 -12.44 -13.32
C LYS A 95 15.42 -12.12 -11.84
N GLN A 96 15.63 -10.85 -11.52
CA GLN A 96 15.43 -10.36 -10.18
C GLN A 96 14.00 -10.65 -9.70
N SER A 97 13.84 -10.95 -8.42
CA SER A 97 12.58 -11.41 -7.84
C SER A 97 11.62 -10.29 -7.41
N LEU A 98 11.99 -9.02 -7.66
CA LEU A 98 11.17 -7.87 -7.31
C LEU A 98 10.06 -7.63 -8.33
N TRP A 99 8.86 -7.33 -7.82
CA TRP A 99 7.71 -6.91 -8.61
C TRP A 99 7.90 -5.53 -9.23
N LYS A 100 7.40 -5.39 -10.46
CA LYS A 100 7.18 -4.08 -11.10
C LYS A 100 5.93 -4.13 -11.97
N VAL A 101 5.34 -2.97 -12.20
CA VAL A 101 4.38 -2.80 -13.30
C VAL A 101 5.16 -2.81 -14.62
N ASP A 102 4.75 -3.64 -15.57
CA ASP A 102 5.34 -3.74 -16.91
C ASP A 102 4.76 -2.68 -17.85
N ASN A 103 5.29 -2.58 -19.06
CA ASN A 103 4.71 -1.74 -20.11
C ASN A 103 3.28 -2.19 -20.46
N TYR A 104 2.46 -1.22 -20.90
CA TYR A 104 1.10 -1.49 -21.36
C TYR A 104 1.09 -2.52 -22.49
N ASN A 105 0.33 -3.59 -22.31
CA ASN A 105 0.14 -4.59 -23.33
C ASN A 105 -1.15 -4.28 -24.11
N ALA A 106 -1.00 -3.69 -25.30
CA ALA A 106 -2.11 -3.24 -26.14
C ALA A 106 -3.05 -4.38 -26.59
N SER A 107 -2.52 -5.59 -26.83
CA SER A 107 -3.32 -6.76 -27.22
C SER A 107 -4.24 -7.21 -26.09
N SER A 108 -3.76 -7.08 -24.85
CA SER A 108 -4.51 -7.50 -23.66
C SER A 108 -5.40 -6.40 -23.09
N GLY A 109 -5.02 -5.14 -23.27
CA GLY A 109 -5.62 -3.97 -22.61
C GLY A 109 -5.15 -3.76 -21.17
N ILE A 110 -4.05 -4.40 -20.75
CA ILE A 110 -3.66 -4.53 -19.33
C ILE A 110 -2.22 -4.07 -19.10
N TRP A 111 -1.99 -3.45 -17.94
CA TRP A 111 -0.67 -3.23 -17.35
C TRP A 111 -0.39 -4.38 -16.38
N PHE A 112 0.44 -5.34 -16.78
CA PHE A 112 0.72 -6.52 -15.95
C PHE A 112 1.72 -6.21 -14.85
N VAL A 113 1.61 -6.92 -13.73
CA VAL A 113 2.70 -7.00 -12.74
C VAL A 113 3.63 -8.13 -13.15
N THR A 114 4.91 -7.82 -13.29
CA THR A 114 5.97 -8.75 -13.69
C THR A 114 7.13 -8.73 -12.70
N THR A 115 8.14 -9.56 -12.95
CA THR A 115 9.40 -9.58 -12.19
C THR A 115 10.57 -9.03 -13.02
N GLY A 116 11.76 -8.93 -12.42
CA GLY A 116 12.96 -8.42 -13.09
C GLY A 116 13.27 -6.95 -12.80
N ALA A 117 12.87 -6.45 -11.63
CA ALA A 117 13.31 -5.16 -11.08
C ALA A 117 14.37 -5.32 -9.99
N PHE A 118 15.14 -4.26 -9.72
CA PHE A 118 16.12 -4.23 -8.64
C PHE A 118 15.56 -3.53 -7.40
N VAL A 119 15.90 -4.05 -6.21
CA VAL A 119 15.48 -3.47 -4.92
C VAL A 119 16.15 -2.12 -4.69
N GLY A 120 15.41 -1.16 -4.14
CA GLY A 120 15.92 0.14 -3.73
C GLY A 120 15.88 1.20 -4.83
N TYR A 121 16.78 2.20 -4.71
CA TYR A 121 16.88 3.39 -5.59
C TYR A 121 15.55 4.15 -5.79
N PRO A 122 14.88 4.58 -4.70
CA PRO A 122 13.60 5.26 -4.77
C PRO A 122 13.72 6.56 -5.56
N GLY A 123 12.98 6.65 -6.66
CA GLY A 123 12.95 7.82 -7.53
C GLY A 123 12.24 7.53 -8.86
N ALA A 124 12.36 8.45 -9.81
CA ALA A 124 11.71 8.32 -11.12
C ALA A 124 12.08 7.02 -11.85
N GLU A 125 13.33 6.57 -11.72
CA GLU A 125 13.85 5.37 -12.40
C GLU A 125 13.21 4.06 -11.90
N THR A 126 12.76 4.02 -10.65
CA THR A 126 12.17 2.83 -10.02
C THR A 126 10.68 2.97 -9.77
N LEU A 127 10.04 3.99 -10.33
CA LEU A 127 8.65 4.36 -10.06
C LEU A 127 7.67 3.19 -10.16
N LEU A 128 7.88 2.30 -11.13
CA LEU A 128 7.02 1.13 -11.39
C LEU A 128 7.22 -0.03 -10.40
N ASN A 129 8.23 0.03 -9.53
CA ASN A 129 8.60 -1.05 -8.60
C ASN A 129 7.92 -0.92 -7.23
N TRP A 130 7.15 0.16 -7.02
CA TRP A 130 6.58 0.52 -5.72
C TRP A 130 5.08 0.27 -5.68
N PHE A 131 4.66 -0.42 -4.62
CA PHE A 131 3.29 -0.80 -4.34
C PHE A 131 2.92 -0.36 -2.93
N LYS A 132 1.63 -0.41 -2.60
CA LYS A 132 1.09 -0.15 -1.27
C LYS A 132 0.10 -1.23 -0.91
N LEU A 133 -0.04 -1.50 0.39
CA LEU A 133 -1.18 -2.23 0.91
C LEU A 133 -2.13 -1.23 1.57
N GLU A 134 -3.40 -1.29 1.19
CA GLU A 134 -4.48 -0.46 1.74
C GLU A 134 -5.57 -1.37 2.30
N LYS A 135 -6.29 -0.92 3.34
CA LYS A 135 -7.44 -1.67 3.87
C LYS A 135 -8.43 -2.01 2.76
N PHE A 136 -8.91 -3.25 2.78
CA PHE A 136 -9.94 -3.70 1.86
C PHE A 136 -11.32 -3.64 2.54
N GLY A 137 -12.03 -2.54 2.32
CA GLY A 137 -13.35 -2.33 2.89
C GLY A 137 -13.33 -2.35 4.42
N THR A 138 -14.26 -3.09 5.02
CA THR A 138 -14.40 -3.23 6.48
C THR A 138 -13.86 -4.57 6.99
N PHE A 139 -13.23 -5.39 6.15
CA PHE A 139 -12.71 -6.70 6.53
C PHE A 139 -11.42 -6.53 7.35
N PRO A 140 -11.41 -6.90 8.64
CA PRO A 140 -10.22 -6.75 9.47
C PRO A 140 -9.10 -7.66 8.96
N GLY A 141 -7.89 -7.12 8.87
CA GLY A 141 -6.72 -7.87 8.37
C GLY A 141 -6.75 -8.20 6.88
N ALA A 142 -7.70 -7.65 6.12
CA ALA A 142 -7.74 -7.79 4.66
C ALA A 142 -7.25 -6.51 3.98
N TYR A 143 -6.38 -6.69 2.99
CA TYR A 143 -5.74 -5.61 2.28
C TYR A 143 -5.84 -5.81 0.77
N LYS A 144 -5.93 -4.69 0.04
CA LYS A 144 -5.74 -4.66 -1.40
C LYS A 144 -4.34 -4.13 -1.70
N ILE A 145 -3.76 -4.65 -2.79
CA ILE A 145 -2.49 -4.14 -3.32
C ILE A 145 -2.82 -3.01 -4.28
N VAL A 146 -2.12 -1.88 -4.17
CA VAL A 146 -2.29 -0.70 -5.00
C VAL A 146 -0.95 -0.29 -5.58
N HIS A 147 -0.91 0.04 -6.86
CA HIS A 147 0.22 0.75 -7.45
C HIS A 147 -0.11 2.25 -7.48
N CYS A 148 0.45 2.96 -6.50
CA CYS A 148 0.36 4.41 -6.32
C CYS A 148 1.65 4.90 -5.64
N PRO A 149 2.75 5.07 -6.38
CA PRO A 149 4.03 5.43 -5.79
C PRO A 149 4.00 6.86 -5.23
N SER A 150 4.48 7.07 -3.99
CA SER A 150 4.71 8.42 -3.43
C SER A 150 6.19 8.84 -3.43
N ILE A 151 7.11 7.94 -3.75
CA ILE A 151 8.56 8.15 -3.86
C ILE A 151 9.00 9.23 -4.88
N CYS A 152 8.13 9.65 -5.80
CA CYS A 152 8.37 10.77 -6.70
C CYS A 152 7.12 11.67 -6.78
N GLN A 153 7.27 12.94 -6.40
CA GLN A 153 6.17 13.91 -6.37
C GLN A 153 5.87 14.51 -7.74
N SER A 154 6.90 14.79 -8.55
CA SER A 154 6.76 15.42 -9.87
C SER A 154 6.50 14.43 -11.01
N CYS A 155 6.62 13.13 -10.76
CA CYS A 155 6.43 12.10 -11.78
C CYS A 155 4.95 11.90 -12.12
N VAL A 156 4.67 11.73 -13.42
CA VAL A 156 3.39 11.15 -13.87
C VAL A 156 3.40 9.67 -13.48
N LYS A 157 2.35 9.24 -12.80
CA LYS A 157 2.26 7.89 -12.22
C LYS A 157 0.87 7.30 -12.43
N LEU A 158 0.84 5.98 -12.49
CA LEU A 158 -0.39 5.21 -12.44
C LEU A 158 -0.93 5.21 -11.00
N PHE A 159 -2.26 5.16 -10.88
CA PHE A 159 -2.96 5.06 -9.60
C PHE A 159 -4.07 4.02 -9.73
N ASN A 160 -3.74 2.75 -9.48
CA ASN A 160 -4.68 1.65 -9.71
C ASN A 160 -4.52 0.54 -8.68
N SER A 161 -5.62 -0.15 -8.38
CA SER A 161 -5.58 -1.39 -7.60
C SER A 161 -5.06 -2.54 -8.47
N VAL A 162 -4.25 -3.41 -7.88
CA VAL A 162 -3.78 -4.65 -8.52
C VAL A 162 -4.85 -5.72 -8.31
N SER A 163 -5.16 -6.46 -9.37
CA SER A 163 -6.18 -7.52 -9.37
C SER A 163 -5.72 -8.73 -10.18
N ILE A 164 -6.42 -9.84 -10.00
CA ILE A 164 -6.20 -11.06 -10.78
C ILE A 164 -6.88 -10.90 -12.13
N SER A 165 -6.13 -11.13 -13.21
CA SER A 165 -6.65 -11.14 -14.58
C SER A 165 -6.90 -12.56 -15.05
N TYR A 166 -8.16 -12.94 -15.20
CA TYR A 166 -8.57 -14.21 -15.81
C TYR A 166 -8.56 -14.10 -17.34
N LYS A 167 -7.37 -13.97 -17.93
CA LYS A 167 -7.20 -14.20 -19.37
C LYS A 167 -6.60 -15.59 -19.54
N ASP A 168 -7.22 -16.39 -20.40
CA ASP A 168 -6.87 -17.79 -20.73
C ASP A 168 -7.35 -18.92 -19.79
N GLY A 169 -8.24 -18.64 -18.83
CA GLY A 169 -9.04 -19.69 -18.16
C GLY A 169 -8.28 -20.65 -17.24
N ILE A 170 -7.16 -20.21 -16.65
CA ILE A 170 -6.42 -20.94 -15.60
C ILE A 170 -6.39 -20.10 -14.33
#